data_AF-Q4STR6-F1
#
_entry.id   AF-Q4STR6-F1
#
_cell.length_a   1.000
_cell.length_b   1.000
_cell.length_c   1.000
_cell.angle_alpha   90.00
_cell.angle_beta   90.00
_cell.angle_gamma   90.00
#
_symmetry.space_group_name_H-M   'P 1'
#
loop_
_entity.id
_entity.type
_entity.pdbx_description
1 polymer ?
#
loop_
_entity_poly.entity_id
_entity_poly.type
_entity_poly.pdbx_seq_one_letter_code
_entity_poly.pdbx_strand_id
1 'polypeptide(L)'
;MAKNSRLNLASTSDENFTFCWRVFCAWDYLIGNPEAAESKAAAIVNNIRVSNAVLISLRILANILVLLFLAGSIYIIYFVVERSQRLEQEKPELTLWEKNEVSVVVSLITMIAPSAFELVAQLEMYHPRTSLRFQLARVLVLYLGNLYSLIIALLDKVNSMSSTEMLKLSIIDMIFTVASILLIDFIRGLVVRYLSDCCCWDLESKFPEYGEFKIAENVLHLIYNQGMIWMGAFFSPCLPAFNVLKLIGLMYLRSWAVLTCNVPHQQVFRASRSNNFYLAMLLFMLFLCMLPTIFAIVRYRPSQHCGPFSMLIYYLQAIARSLKFTNNQLRMQLQTVSF
;
A
#
# COMPACT_ATOMS: atom_id res chain seq x y z
N MET A 1 53.96 21.60 31.98
CA MET A 1 52.62 21.61 32.59
C MET A 1 51.57 20.78 31.83
N ALA A 2 51.97 19.79 31.00
CA ALA A 2 51.07 19.02 30.12
C ALA A 2 50.77 17.58 30.58
N LYS A 3 51.17 17.21 31.80
CA LYS A 3 51.00 15.84 32.33
C LYS A 3 49.83 15.70 33.32
N ASN A 4 49.21 16.82 33.74
CA ASN A 4 48.14 16.85 34.74
C ASN A 4 46.72 16.92 34.15
N SER A 5 46.53 17.23 32.87
CA SER A 5 45.18 17.27 32.26
C SER A 5 44.58 15.89 32.01
N ARG A 6 45.41 14.83 31.99
CA ARG A 6 44.97 13.45 31.75
C ARG A 6 44.44 12.73 32.99
N LEU A 7 44.70 13.25 34.19
CA LEU A 7 44.34 12.59 35.44
C LEU A 7 42.94 13.00 35.97
N ASN A 8 42.41 14.13 35.52
CA ASN A 8 41.03 14.55 35.87
C ASN A 8 39.97 14.14 34.84
N LEU A 9 40.36 13.45 33.77
CA LEU A 9 39.45 12.94 32.72
C LEU A 9 39.11 11.46 32.93
N ALA A 10 39.00 11.03 34.19
CA ALA A 10 38.75 9.62 34.54
C ALA A 10 37.70 9.43 35.65
N SER A 11 36.99 10.48 36.07
CA SER A 11 36.12 10.38 37.25
C SER A 11 34.76 11.07 37.14
N THR A 12 34.22 11.30 35.95
CA THR A 12 32.77 11.58 35.83
C THR A 12 32.26 11.24 34.43
N SER A 13 31.57 10.09 34.30
CA SER A 13 30.63 9.73 33.22
C SER A 13 30.69 10.55 31.92
N ASP A 14 31.72 10.34 31.10
CA ASP A 14 31.85 10.96 29.78
C ASP A 14 30.74 10.54 28.80
N GLU A 15 29.92 9.54 29.14
CA GLU A 15 28.81 9.09 28.29
C GLU A 15 27.54 9.94 28.43
N ASN A 16 27.39 10.73 29.50
CA ASN A 16 26.12 11.42 29.79
C ASN A 16 26.01 12.83 29.19
N PHE A 17 27.12 13.48 28.80
CA PHE A 17 27.11 14.90 28.38
C PHE A 17 27.88 15.21 27.09
N THR A 18 28.21 14.21 26.28
CA THR A 18 28.88 14.41 24.96
C THR A 18 28.14 15.40 24.06
N PHE A 19 26.81 15.47 24.18
CA PHE A 19 25.95 16.34 23.40
C PHE A 19 26.08 17.82 23.81
N CYS A 20 25.91 18.13 25.10
CA CYS A 20 26.01 19.51 25.60
C CYS A 20 27.40 20.10 25.32
N TRP A 21 28.47 19.34 25.56
CA TRP A 21 29.83 19.83 25.31
C TRP A 21 30.07 20.12 23.81
N ARG A 22 29.59 19.27 22.91
CA ARG A 22 29.73 19.49 21.46
C ARG A 22 28.91 20.65 20.92
N VAL A 23 27.75 20.96 21.51
CA VAL A 23 26.90 22.08 21.06
C VAL A 23 27.40 23.41 21.63
N PHE A 24 27.69 23.45 22.93
CA PHE A 24 28.10 24.67 23.61
C PHE A 24 29.58 25.05 23.40
N CYS A 25 30.44 24.10 23.05
CA CYS A 25 31.87 24.35 22.78
C CYS A 25 32.26 24.26 21.30
N ALA A 26 31.31 24.11 20.37
CA ALA A 26 31.59 24.17 18.92
C ALA A 26 31.72 25.60 18.37
N TRP A 27 31.58 26.62 19.22
CA TRP A 27 31.76 28.01 18.81
C TRP A 27 33.23 28.31 18.55
N ASP A 28 33.57 28.55 17.29
CA ASP A 28 34.92 28.88 16.85
C ASP A 28 35.00 30.37 16.49
N TYR A 29 35.64 31.17 17.36
CA TYR A 29 35.80 32.62 17.19
C TYR A 29 36.76 33.01 16.06
N LEU A 30 37.42 32.05 15.40
CA LEU A 30 38.36 32.29 14.30
C LEU A 30 37.68 32.27 12.91
N ILE A 31 36.38 31.98 12.84
CA ILE A 31 35.64 31.96 11.57
C ILE A 31 35.27 33.40 11.17
N GLY A 32 36.04 33.97 10.23
CA GLY A 32 35.78 35.30 9.67
C GLY A 32 34.99 35.30 8.34
N ASN A 33 34.77 34.13 7.71
CA ASN A 33 34.09 34.01 6.41
C ASN A 33 32.66 33.44 6.58
N PRO A 34 31.61 34.10 6.04
CA PRO A 34 30.23 33.60 6.12
C PRO A 34 30.03 32.18 5.57
N GLU A 35 30.70 31.82 4.47
CA GLU A 35 30.55 30.48 3.86
C GLU A 35 31.09 29.36 4.78
N ALA A 36 32.17 29.65 5.52
CA ALA A 36 32.75 28.72 6.48
C ALA A 36 31.86 28.57 7.74
N ALA A 37 31.16 29.63 8.13
CA ALA A 37 30.19 29.61 9.22
C ALA A 37 28.97 28.74 8.86
N GLU A 38 28.43 28.89 7.65
CA GLU A 38 27.34 28.03 7.17
C GLU A 38 27.75 26.56 7.08
N SER A 39 28.94 26.27 6.55
CA SER A 39 29.48 24.91 6.48
C SER A 39 29.64 24.26 7.87
N LYS A 40 30.15 25.02 8.85
CA LYS A 40 30.30 24.56 10.24
C LYS A 40 28.96 24.38 10.94
N ALA A 41 28.02 25.31 10.75
CA ALA A 41 26.66 25.19 11.28
C ALA A 41 25.96 23.95 10.70
N ALA A 42 26.05 23.74 9.39
CA ALA A 42 25.53 22.55 8.73
C ALA A 42 26.19 21.26 9.27
N ALA A 43 27.52 21.25 9.49
CA ALA A 43 28.22 20.12 10.07
C ALA A 43 27.81 19.80 11.51
N ILE A 44 27.59 20.81 12.35
CA ILE A 44 27.11 20.64 13.73
C ILE A 44 25.67 20.12 13.73
N VAL A 45 24.79 20.71 12.92
CA VAL A 45 23.40 20.24 12.74
C VAL A 45 23.38 18.80 12.25
N ASN A 46 24.27 18.43 11.33
CA ASN A 46 24.36 17.05 10.86
C ASN A 46 24.85 16.13 11.98
N ASN A 47 25.87 16.51 12.75
CA ASN A 47 26.33 15.72 13.91
C ASN A 47 25.27 15.55 15.00
N ILE A 48 24.42 16.55 15.23
CA ILE A 48 23.27 16.48 16.15
C ILE A 48 22.20 15.53 15.60
N ARG A 49 21.87 15.63 14.31
CA ARG A 49 20.95 14.71 13.63
C ARG A 49 21.47 13.27 13.64
N VAL A 50 22.79 13.08 13.64
CA VAL A 50 23.45 11.76 13.69
C VAL A 50 23.49 11.21 15.13
N SER A 51 23.00 11.94 16.14
CA SER A 51 22.82 11.39 17.48
C SER A 51 21.89 10.16 17.41
N ASN A 52 22.44 9.00 17.75
CA ASN A 52 21.75 7.71 17.64
C ASN A 52 20.39 7.74 18.37
N ALA A 53 20.27 8.47 19.49
CA ALA A 53 19.03 8.57 20.24
C ALA A 53 17.90 9.30 19.49
N VAL A 54 18.20 10.39 18.75
CA VAL A 54 17.21 11.14 17.97
C VAL A 54 16.81 10.39 16.71
N LEU A 55 17.76 9.72 16.05
CA LEU A 55 17.47 8.83 14.92
C LEU A 55 16.61 7.64 15.34
N ILE A 56 16.92 7.01 16.49
CA ILE A 56 16.15 5.90 17.03
C ILE A 56 14.74 6.37 17.41
N SER A 57 14.59 7.53 18.07
CA SER A 57 13.27 8.04 18.45
C SER A 57 12.41 8.40 17.22
N LEU A 58 12.99 9.03 16.20
CA LEU A 58 12.31 9.31 14.92
C LEU A 58 11.88 8.02 14.22
N ARG A 59 12.73 6.99 14.20
CA ARG A 59 12.39 5.68 13.62
C ARG A 59 11.28 4.98 14.38
N ILE A 60 11.29 5.04 15.72
CA ILE A 60 10.22 4.47 16.55
C ILE A 60 8.90 5.19 16.24
N LEU A 61 8.92 6.53 16.22
CA LEU A 61 7.75 7.34 15.90
C LEU A 61 7.21 7.02 14.49
N ALA A 62 8.08 6.97 13.49
CA ALA A 62 7.71 6.65 12.11
C ALA A 62 7.06 5.26 12.00
N ASN A 63 7.64 4.23 12.64
CA ASN A 63 7.05 2.89 12.61
C ASN A 63 5.73 2.81 13.39
N ILE A 64 5.56 3.56 14.48
CA ILE A 64 4.26 3.69 15.17
C ILE A 64 3.22 4.33 14.24
N LEU A 65 3.57 5.40 13.53
CA LEU A 65 2.68 6.05 12.57
C LEU A 65 2.27 5.10 11.44
N VAL A 66 3.21 4.31 10.91
CA VAL A 66 2.90 3.28 9.90
C VAL A 66 1.92 2.24 10.45
N LEU A 67 2.15 1.73 11.66
CA LEU A 67 1.26 0.75 12.29
C LEU A 67 -0.15 1.31 12.53
N LEU A 68 -0.25 2.56 12.99
CA LEU A 68 -1.54 3.24 13.17
C LEU A 68 -2.27 3.42 11.85
N PHE A 69 -1.55 3.80 10.79
CA PHE A 69 -2.14 3.97 9.46
C PHE A 69 -2.64 2.63 8.89
N LEU A 70 -1.86 1.55 9.04
CA LEU A 70 -2.25 0.20 8.66
C LEU A 70 -3.50 -0.27 9.42
N ALA A 71 -3.48 -0.20 10.76
CA ALA A 71 -4.62 -0.60 11.58
C ALA A 71 -5.86 0.25 11.31
N GLY A 72 -5.69 1.57 11.15
CA GLY A 72 -6.75 2.50 10.80
C GLY A 72 -7.39 2.18 9.45
N SER A 73 -6.58 1.86 8.43
CA SER A 73 -7.10 1.49 7.10
C SER A 73 -7.97 0.22 7.15
N ILE A 74 -7.51 -0.81 7.86
CA ILE A 74 -8.23 -2.08 8.03
C ILE A 74 -9.55 -1.84 8.79
N TYR A 75 -9.51 -1.05 9.87
CA TYR A 75 -10.67 -0.72 10.68
C TYR A 75 -11.73 0.07 9.88
N ILE A 76 -11.31 1.10 9.14
CA ILE A 76 -12.21 1.93 8.33
C ILE A 76 -12.91 1.08 7.28
N ILE A 77 -12.18 0.21 6.57
CA ILE A 77 -12.79 -0.67 5.55
C ILE A 77 -13.78 -1.62 6.19
N TYR A 78 -13.42 -2.27 7.29
CA TYR A 78 -14.34 -3.16 8.00
C TYR A 78 -15.63 -2.44 8.42
N PHE A 79 -15.50 -1.27 9.05
CA PHE A 79 -16.63 -0.46 9.50
C PHE A 79 -17.53 -0.02 8.33
N VAL A 80 -16.94 0.45 7.23
CA VAL A 80 -17.67 0.91 6.04
C VAL A 80 -18.40 -0.25 5.36
N VAL A 81 -17.81 -1.45 5.31
CA VAL A 81 -18.51 -2.62 4.75
C VAL A 81 -19.64 -3.08 5.66
N GLU A 82 -19.42 -3.17 6.98
CA GLU A 82 -20.48 -3.54 7.92
C GLU A 82 -21.65 -2.54 7.84
N ARG A 83 -21.35 -1.24 7.76
CA ARG A 83 -22.34 -0.18 7.57
C ARG A 83 -23.11 -0.34 6.25
N SER A 84 -22.40 -0.58 5.15
CA SER A 84 -23.00 -0.80 3.84
C SER A 84 -23.96 -2.00 3.85
N GLN A 85 -23.62 -3.09 4.55
CA GLN A 85 -24.48 -4.26 4.69
C GLN A 85 -25.75 -3.97 5.50
N ARG A 86 -25.65 -3.23 6.61
CA ARG A 86 -26.82 -2.87 7.43
C ARG A 86 -27.80 -2.00 6.66
N LEU A 87 -27.29 -1.01 5.92
CA LEU A 87 -28.14 -0.09 5.14
C LEU A 87 -28.90 -0.79 4.01
N GLU A 88 -28.29 -1.81 3.38
CA GLU A 88 -28.97 -2.62 2.36
C GLU A 88 -30.12 -3.46 2.91
N GLN A 89 -30.08 -3.84 4.18
CA GLN A 89 -31.14 -4.62 4.82
C GLN A 89 -32.28 -3.74 5.32
N GLU A 90 -31.98 -2.52 5.77
CA GLU A 90 -32.97 -1.63 6.38
C GLU A 90 -33.74 -0.77 5.37
N LYS A 91 -33.12 -0.37 4.25
CA LYS A 91 -33.72 0.59 3.29
C LYS A 91 -33.79 0.02 1.88
N PRO A 92 -34.97 -0.04 1.24
CA PRO A 92 -35.10 -0.48 -0.15
C PRO A 92 -34.61 0.58 -1.17
N GLU A 93 -34.62 1.87 -0.81
CA GLU A 93 -34.06 2.95 -1.64
C GLU A 93 -32.82 3.57 -0.97
N LEU A 94 -31.64 3.04 -1.30
CA LEU A 94 -30.38 3.66 -0.91
C LEU A 94 -29.99 4.77 -1.87
N THR A 95 -29.43 5.85 -1.32
CA THR A 95 -28.82 6.93 -2.10
C THR A 95 -27.58 6.42 -2.86
N LEU A 96 -27.21 7.11 -3.95
CA LEU A 96 -26.04 6.76 -4.75
C LEU A 96 -24.72 6.75 -3.94
N TRP A 97 -24.64 7.60 -2.91
CA TRP A 97 -23.49 7.66 -2.01
C TRP A 97 -23.40 6.43 -1.11
N GLU A 98 -24.49 6.04 -0.46
CA GLU A 98 -24.52 4.88 0.44
C GLU A 98 -24.20 3.56 -0.31
N LYS A 99 -24.60 3.45 -1.59
CA LYS A 99 -24.27 2.27 -2.42
C LYS A 99 -22.79 2.20 -2.81
N ASN A 100 -22.16 3.35 -3.06
CA ASN A 100 -20.78 3.41 -3.58
C ASN A 100 -19.73 3.67 -2.50
N GLU A 101 -20.14 3.86 -1.25
CA GLU A 101 -19.30 4.24 -0.12
C GLU A 101 -18.06 3.36 0.03
N VAL A 102 -18.23 2.03 0.04
CA VAL A 102 -17.13 1.07 0.17
C VAL A 102 -16.09 1.26 -0.92
N SER A 103 -16.55 1.37 -2.17
CA SER A 103 -15.66 1.50 -3.33
C SER A 103 -14.88 2.82 -3.28
N VAL A 104 -15.56 3.91 -2.92
CA VAL A 104 -14.95 5.24 -2.78
C VAL A 104 -13.89 5.25 -1.68
N VAL A 105 -14.22 4.70 -0.50
CA VAL A 105 -13.30 4.68 0.65
C VAL A 105 -12.06 3.83 0.36
N VAL A 106 -12.24 2.65 -0.23
CA VAL A 106 -11.10 1.78 -0.60
C VAL A 106 -10.19 2.48 -1.61
N SER A 107 -10.74 3.07 -2.67
CA SER A 107 -9.96 3.79 -3.68
C SER A 107 -9.24 5.03 -3.14
N LEU A 108 -9.85 5.76 -2.19
CA LEU A 108 -9.19 6.90 -1.53
C LEU A 108 -8.02 6.44 -0.67
N ILE A 109 -8.20 5.36 0.10
CA ILE A 109 -7.13 4.80 0.94
C ILE A 109 -5.97 4.33 0.05
N THR A 110 -6.23 3.59 -1.03
CA THR A 110 -5.17 3.07 -1.90
C THR A 110 -4.40 4.17 -2.64
N MET A 111 -5.04 5.32 -2.87
CA MET A 111 -4.44 6.52 -3.47
C MET A 111 -3.61 7.35 -2.48
N ILE A 112 -4.12 7.58 -1.26
CA ILE A 112 -3.48 8.47 -0.27
C ILE A 112 -2.33 7.74 0.46
N ALA A 113 -2.46 6.43 0.68
CA ALA A 113 -1.51 5.64 1.47
C ALA A 113 -0.05 5.70 0.99
N PRO A 114 0.27 5.54 -0.31
CA PRO A 114 1.65 5.57 -0.78
C PRO A 114 2.32 6.93 -0.51
N SER A 115 1.58 8.02 -0.72
CA SER A 115 2.05 9.39 -0.47
C SER A 115 2.30 9.63 1.03
N ALA A 116 1.40 9.15 1.89
CA ALA A 116 1.58 9.24 3.34
C ALA A 116 2.82 8.45 3.82
N PHE A 117 3.03 7.24 3.30
CA PHE A 117 4.20 6.43 3.65
C PHE A 117 5.52 7.00 3.14
N GLU A 118 5.52 7.72 2.03
CA GLU A 118 6.70 8.44 1.57
C GLU A 118 7.09 9.57 2.55
N LEU A 119 6.13 10.37 3.00
CA LEU A 119 6.38 11.41 4.00
C LEU A 119 6.97 10.79 5.28
N VAL A 120 6.45 9.64 5.70
CA VAL A 120 7.01 8.91 6.84
C VAL A 120 8.41 8.36 6.54
N ALA A 121 8.68 7.86 5.33
CA ALA A 121 9.99 7.36 4.94
C ALA A 121 11.06 8.47 4.92
N GLN A 122 10.69 9.71 4.60
CA GLN A 122 11.59 10.87 4.70
C GLN A 122 12.01 11.15 6.16
N LEU A 123 11.14 10.87 7.14
CA LEU A 123 11.46 11.02 8.57
C LEU A 123 12.46 9.95 9.08
N GLU A 124 12.52 8.78 8.45
CA GLU A 124 13.35 7.66 8.92
C GLU A 124 14.83 7.77 8.54
N MET A 125 15.15 8.67 7.57
CA MET A 125 16.49 8.92 7.03
C MET A 125 17.27 7.62 6.72
N TYR A 126 16.59 6.62 6.14
CA TYR A 126 17.25 5.40 5.66
C TYR A 126 18.00 5.65 4.36
N HIS A 127 19.00 4.79 4.08
CA HIS A 127 19.62 4.74 2.76
C HIS A 127 18.55 4.51 1.67
N PRO A 128 18.56 5.22 0.53
CA PRO A 128 17.47 5.25 -0.46
C PRO A 128 17.02 3.85 -0.92
N ARG A 129 17.96 2.93 -1.14
CA ARG A 129 17.66 1.53 -1.53
C ARG A 129 16.89 0.74 -0.47
N THR A 130 17.20 0.98 0.80
CA THR A 130 16.57 0.30 1.93
C THR A 130 15.21 0.93 2.21
N SER A 131 15.14 2.27 2.15
CA SER A 131 13.91 3.04 2.25
C SER A 131 12.86 2.57 1.24
N LEU A 132 13.24 2.46 -0.05
CA LEU A 132 12.36 1.99 -1.11
C LEU A 132 11.79 0.58 -0.83
N ARG A 133 12.61 -0.35 -0.35
CA ARG A 133 12.15 -1.72 -0.02
C ARG A 133 11.16 -1.74 1.14
N PHE A 134 11.44 -1.00 2.21
CA PHE A 134 10.51 -0.90 3.35
C PHE A 134 9.21 -0.21 2.95
N GLN A 135 9.27 0.85 2.15
CA GLN A 135 8.10 1.53 1.64
C GLN A 135 7.22 0.57 0.80
N LEU A 136 7.83 -0.19 -0.13
CA LEU A 136 7.10 -1.18 -0.92
C LEU A 136 6.50 -2.29 -0.08
N ALA A 137 7.22 -2.78 0.94
CA ALA A 137 6.70 -3.78 1.86
C ALA A 137 5.49 -3.25 2.64
N ARG A 138 5.53 -2.00 3.14
CA ARG A 138 4.43 -1.36 3.87
C ARG A 138 3.19 -1.15 2.99
N VAL A 139 3.38 -0.66 1.76
CA VAL A 139 2.28 -0.52 0.79
C VAL A 139 1.71 -1.89 0.41
N LEU A 140 2.55 -2.91 0.24
CA LEU A 140 2.09 -4.28 -0.04
C LEU A 140 1.23 -4.80 1.10
N VAL A 141 1.68 -4.65 2.35
CA VAL A 141 0.93 -5.09 3.54
C VAL A 141 -0.42 -4.37 3.62
N LEU A 142 -0.47 -3.06 3.31
CA LEU A 142 -1.72 -2.31 3.26
C LEU A 142 -2.65 -2.85 2.17
N TYR A 143 -2.14 -3.08 0.95
CA TYR A 143 -2.93 -3.62 -0.15
C TYR A 143 -3.44 -5.03 0.15
N LEU A 144 -2.62 -5.88 0.78
CA LEU A 144 -3.04 -7.21 1.24
C LEU A 144 -4.10 -7.14 2.34
N GLY A 145 -3.90 -6.28 3.34
CA GLY A 145 -4.85 -6.05 4.42
C GLY A 145 -6.19 -5.56 3.87
N ASN A 146 -6.17 -4.54 3.01
CA ASN A 146 -7.37 -4.00 2.37
C ASN A 146 -8.09 -5.05 1.52
N LEU A 147 -7.35 -5.82 0.73
CA LEU A 147 -7.90 -6.91 -0.07
C LEU A 147 -8.57 -7.95 0.84
N TYR A 148 -7.91 -8.36 1.92
CA TYR A 148 -8.40 -9.40 2.83
C TYR A 148 -9.60 -8.96 3.68
N SER A 149 -9.59 -7.71 4.17
CA SER A 149 -10.74 -7.11 4.84
C SER A 149 -11.95 -7.04 3.90
N LEU A 150 -11.73 -6.61 2.66
CA LEU A 150 -12.78 -6.60 1.63
C LEU A 150 -13.27 -8.02 1.34
N ILE A 151 -12.37 -9.01 1.22
CA ILE A 151 -12.71 -10.42 1.03
C ILE A 151 -13.62 -10.94 2.13
N ILE A 152 -13.21 -10.84 3.39
CA ILE A 152 -13.97 -11.39 4.53
C ILE A 152 -15.35 -10.77 4.56
N ALA A 153 -15.41 -9.45 4.43
CA ALA A 153 -16.66 -8.73 4.50
C ALA A 153 -17.56 -8.99 3.27
N LEU A 154 -16.98 -9.23 2.09
CA LEU A 154 -17.74 -9.66 0.91
C LEU A 154 -18.17 -11.13 1.01
N LEU A 155 -17.42 -12.00 1.70
CA LEU A 155 -17.75 -13.40 1.88
C LEU A 155 -19.09 -13.57 2.60
N ASP A 156 -19.33 -12.77 3.64
CA ASP A 156 -20.62 -12.72 4.33
C ASP A 156 -21.77 -12.25 3.40
N LYS A 157 -21.45 -11.53 2.32
CA LYS A 157 -22.37 -10.99 1.31
C LYS A 157 -22.43 -11.81 0.01
N VAL A 158 -21.68 -12.91 -0.15
CA VAL A 158 -21.59 -13.65 -1.42
C VAL A 158 -22.95 -14.16 -1.93
N ASN A 159 -23.91 -14.43 -1.04
CA ASN A 159 -25.27 -14.84 -1.45
C ASN A 159 -26.08 -13.72 -2.13
N SER A 160 -25.76 -12.44 -1.90
CA SER A 160 -26.44 -11.28 -2.51
C SER A 160 -25.55 -10.47 -3.44
N MET A 161 -24.25 -10.81 -3.56
CA MET A 161 -23.36 -10.16 -4.51
C MET A 161 -23.75 -10.49 -5.95
N SER A 162 -24.38 -9.51 -6.59
CA SER A 162 -24.55 -9.51 -8.04
C SER A 162 -23.20 -9.20 -8.70
N SER A 163 -22.92 -9.86 -9.84
CA SER A 163 -21.75 -9.61 -10.69
C SER A 163 -21.53 -8.12 -11.03
N THR A 164 -22.59 -7.31 -10.93
CA THR A 164 -22.58 -5.86 -11.11
C THR A 164 -21.84 -5.09 -10.02
N GLU A 165 -21.82 -5.57 -8.77
CA GLU A 165 -21.15 -4.83 -7.67
C GLU A 165 -19.63 -4.81 -7.83
N MET A 166 -19.04 -5.92 -8.31
CA MET A 166 -17.60 -5.99 -8.57
C MET A 166 -17.18 -5.12 -9.77
N LEU A 167 -18.05 -5.02 -10.79
CA LEU A 167 -17.85 -4.12 -11.92
C LEU A 167 -17.88 -2.65 -11.49
N LYS A 168 -18.88 -2.26 -10.66
CA LYS A 168 -18.97 -0.90 -10.11
C LYS A 168 -17.71 -0.53 -9.33
N LEU A 169 -17.23 -1.43 -8.48
CA LEU A 169 -16.02 -1.22 -7.70
C LEU A 169 -14.79 -0.99 -8.60
N SER A 170 -14.63 -1.79 -9.66
CA SER A 170 -13.54 -1.62 -10.64
C SER A 170 -13.62 -0.31 -11.45
N ILE A 171 -14.85 0.13 -11.79
CA ILE A 171 -15.10 1.39 -12.50
C ILE A 171 -14.81 2.59 -11.59
N ILE A 172 -15.28 2.58 -10.34
CA ILE A 172 -15.02 3.64 -9.38
C ILE A 172 -13.52 3.78 -9.15
N ASP A 173 -12.82 2.66 -8.93
CA ASP A 173 -11.36 2.64 -8.82
C ASP A 173 -10.65 3.23 -10.05
N MET A 174 -11.14 2.91 -11.25
CA MET A 174 -10.64 3.50 -12.49
C MET A 174 -10.85 5.02 -12.51
N ILE A 175 -12.04 5.51 -12.15
CA ILE A 175 -12.34 6.94 -12.12
C ILE A 175 -11.42 7.66 -11.13
N PHE A 176 -11.25 7.12 -9.91
CA PHE A 176 -10.33 7.70 -8.92
C PHE A 176 -8.87 7.66 -9.38
N THR A 177 -8.45 6.59 -10.07
CA THR A 177 -7.10 6.50 -10.64
C THR A 177 -6.89 7.56 -11.74
N VAL A 178 -7.86 7.74 -12.64
CA VAL A 178 -7.79 8.76 -13.68
C VAL A 178 -7.81 10.16 -13.08
N ALA A 179 -8.72 10.41 -12.13
CA ALA A 179 -8.82 11.68 -11.43
C ALA A 179 -7.54 12.01 -10.67
N SER A 180 -6.90 11.04 -10.02
CA SER A 180 -5.66 11.29 -9.30
C SER A 180 -4.50 11.62 -10.23
N ILE A 181 -4.39 10.96 -11.38
CA ILE A 181 -3.40 11.31 -12.41
C ILE A 181 -3.62 12.76 -12.90
N LEU A 182 -4.86 13.15 -13.16
CA LEU A 182 -5.17 14.50 -13.66
C LEU A 182 -5.07 15.58 -12.58
N LEU A 183 -5.51 15.31 -11.36
CA LEU A 183 -5.54 16.30 -10.29
C LEU A 183 -4.20 16.39 -9.56
N ILE A 184 -3.52 15.28 -9.32
CA ILE A 184 -2.24 15.29 -8.59
C ILE A 184 -1.11 15.56 -9.57
N ASP A 185 -0.94 14.73 -10.61
CA ASP A 185 0.25 14.84 -11.47
C ASP A 185 0.15 16.07 -12.40
N PHE A 186 -1.02 16.32 -13.01
CA PHE A 186 -1.18 17.45 -13.95
C PHE A 186 -1.34 18.82 -13.26
N ILE A 187 -2.11 18.95 -12.17
CA ILE A 187 -2.18 20.24 -11.45
C ILE A 187 -0.84 20.55 -10.78
N ARG A 188 -0.16 19.58 -10.16
CA ARG A 188 1.18 19.80 -9.60
C ARG A 188 2.15 20.26 -10.69
N GLY A 189 2.15 19.61 -11.85
CA GLY A 189 2.96 20.03 -13.00
C GLY A 189 2.62 21.45 -13.48
N LEU A 190 1.34 21.81 -13.53
CA LEU A 190 0.89 23.15 -13.93
C LEU A 190 1.29 24.23 -12.90
N VAL A 191 1.12 23.93 -11.60
CA VAL A 191 1.51 24.81 -10.49
C VAL A 191 3.00 25.10 -10.56
N VAL A 192 3.84 24.08 -10.68
CA VAL A 192 5.29 24.27 -10.78
C VAL A 192 5.65 25.09 -12.01
N ARG A 193 5.02 24.82 -13.17
CA ARG A 193 5.36 25.50 -14.42
C ARG A 193 4.88 26.96 -14.51
N TYR A 194 3.73 27.29 -13.91
CA TYR A 194 3.11 28.62 -14.05
C TYR A 194 3.32 29.52 -12.83
N LEU A 195 3.45 28.94 -11.62
CA LEU A 195 3.66 29.70 -10.38
C LEU A 195 5.15 29.87 -10.03
N SER A 196 6.09 29.23 -10.76
CA SER A 196 7.53 29.48 -10.60
C SER A 196 7.91 30.94 -10.90
N ASP A 197 7.29 31.57 -11.90
CA ASP A 197 7.62 32.96 -12.28
C ASP A 197 6.88 34.01 -11.43
N CYS A 198 5.81 33.63 -10.72
CA CYS A 198 4.88 34.55 -10.06
C CYS A 198 5.09 34.67 -8.53
N CYS A 199 5.79 33.72 -7.90
CA CYS A 199 5.99 33.69 -6.45
C CYS A 199 7.47 33.77 -6.08
N CYS A 200 7.81 34.48 -4.99
CA CYS A 200 9.18 34.61 -4.44
C CYS A 200 9.78 33.31 -3.86
N TRP A 201 9.26 32.14 -4.25
CA TRP A 201 9.75 30.83 -3.85
C TRP A 201 10.19 30.09 -5.11
N ASP A 202 11.47 29.72 -5.19
CA ASP A 202 11.96 28.76 -6.18
C ASP A 202 11.30 27.39 -5.93
N LEU A 203 10.12 27.21 -6.53
CA LEU A 203 9.33 25.98 -6.50
C LEU A 203 10.03 24.82 -7.19
N GLU A 204 11.08 25.11 -7.97
CA GLU A 204 11.97 24.14 -8.57
C GLU A 204 12.89 23.45 -7.55
N SER A 205 13.17 24.09 -6.40
CA SER A 205 14.04 23.53 -5.35
C SER A 205 13.34 23.34 -3.99
N LYS A 206 12.20 23.99 -3.76
CA LYS A 206 11.45 23.92 -2.49
C LYS A 206 10.00 23.49 -2.74
N PHE A 207 9.49 22.62 -1.89
CA PHE A 207 8.17 21.98 -2.00
C PHE A 207 7.07 22.95 -2.51
N PRO A 208 6.32 22.63 -3.59
CA PRO A 208 6.22 21.38 -4.34
C PRO A 208 7.21 21.25 -5.53
N GLU A 209 8.17 20.34 -5.46
CA GLU A 209 9.06 19.98 -6.57
C GLU A 209 8.29 19.26 -7.71
N TYR A 210 8.87 19.14 -8.92
CA TYR A 210 8.33 18.28 -9.97
C TYR A 210 8.08 16.84 -9.47
N GLY A 211 7.04 16.19 -9.99
CA GLY A 211 6.75 14.79 -9.66
C GLY A 211 7.80 13.85 -10.22
N GLU A 212 8.31 12.94 -9.40
CA GLU A 212 9.11 11.81 -9.88
C GLU A 212 8.20 10.64 -10.28
N PHE A 213 8.48 10.02 -11.44
CA PHE A 213 7.73 8.83 -11.84
C PHE A 213 8.18 7.59 -11.03
N LYS A 214 7.39 7.24 -10.02
CA LYS A 214 7.65 6.07 -9.18
C LYS A 214 7.11 4.79 -9.80
N ILE A 215 8.00 4.07 -10.48
CA ILE A 215 7.69 2.79 -11.15
C ILE A 215 7.12 1.77 -10.15
N ALA A 216 7.73 1.66 -8.97
CA ALA A 216 7.43 0.60 -8.02
C ALA A 216 6.03 0.71 -7.40
N GLU A 217 5.57 1.92 -7.10
CA GLU A 217 4.22 2.18 -6.57
C GLU A 217 3.15 1.91 -7.64
N ASN A 218 3.39 2.33 -8.88
CA ASN A 218 2.47 2.09 -9.99
C ASN A 218 2.34 0.60 -10.33
N VAL A 219 3.46 -0.16 -10.31
CA VAL A 219 3.44 -1.63 -10.48
C VAL A 219 2.68 -2.29 -9.34
N LEU A 220 2.84 -1.80 -8.11
CA LEU A 220 2.13 -2.36 -6.96
C LEU A 220 0.62 -2.11 -7.03
N HIS A 221 0.20 -0.91 -7.45
CA HIS A 221 -1.21 -0.61 -7.72
C HIS A 221 -1.78 -1.51 -8.84
N LEU A 222 -0.98 -1.79 -9.88
CA LEU A 222 -1.35 -2.72 -10.95
C LEU A 222 -1.58 -4.14 -10.41
N ILE A 223 -0.65 -4.65 -9.59
CA ILE A 223 -0.74 -5.99 -8.97
C ILE A 223 -2.00 -6.07 -8.09
N TYR A 224 -2.28 -5.04 -7.30
CA TYR A 224 -3.48 -4.98 -6.45
C TYR A 224 -4.78 -5.05 -7.27
N ASN A 225 -4.90 -4.22 -8.31
CA ASN A 225 -6.06 -4.23 -9.22
C ASN A 225 -6.20 -5.60 -9.93
N GLN A 226 -5.09 -6.24 -10.31
CA GLN A 226 -5.12 -7.61 -10.86
C GLN A 226 -5.65 -8.64 -9.85
N GLY A 227 -5.22 -8.57 -8.59
CA GLY A 227 -5.70 -9.44 -7.53
C GLY A 227 -7.22 -9.35 -7.32
N MET A 228 -7.77 -8.14 -7.34
CA MET A 228 -9.21 -7.90 -7.24
C MET A 228 -9.98 -8.49 -8.43
N ILE A 229 -9.44 -8.34 -9.65
CA ILE A 229 -10.05 -8.89 -10.86
C ILE A 229 -10.00 -10.42 -10.85
N TRP A 230 -8.92 -11.04 -10.38
CA TRP A 230 -8.82 -12.50 -10.29
C TRP A 230 -9.85 -13.11 -9.35
N MET A 231 -10.06 -12.47 -8.20
CA MET A 231 -11.11 -12.86 -7.27
C MET A 231 -12.50 -12.71 -7.90
N GLY A 232 -12.74 -11.58 -8.58
CA GLY A 232 -14.03 -11.31 -9.20
C GLY A 232 -14.32 -12.12 -10.47
N ALA A 233 -13.28 -12.56 -11.19
CA ALA A 233 -13.41 -13.34 -12.42
C ALA A 233 -14.17 -14.66 -12.21
N PHE A 234 -14.12 -15.23 -11.00
CA PHE A 234 -14.91 -16.40 -10.64
C PHE A 234 -16.41 -16.12 -10.61
N PHE A 235 -16.80 -14.93 -10.14
CA PHE A 235 -18.21 -14.50 -10.02
C PHE A 235 -18.75 -13.82 -11.29
N SER A 236 -17.88 -13.25 -12.13
CA SER A 236 -18.26 -12.65 -13.41
C SER A 236 -17.18 -12.90 -14.48
N PRO A 237 -17.45 -13.73 -15.50
CA PRO A 237 -16.46 -14.08 -16.53
C PRO A 237 -16.12 -12.90 -17.46
N CYS A 238 -16.91 -11.83 -17.47
CA CYS A 238 -16.66 -10.64 -18.29
C CYS A 238 -15.67 -9.64 -17.65
N LEU A 239 -15.38 -9.77 -16.35
CA LEU A 239 -14.48 -8.85 -15.63
C LEU A 239 -13.05 -8.80 -16.20
N PRO A 240 -12.41 -9.92 -16.59
CA PRO A 240 -11.09 -9.88 -17.19
C PRO A 240 -11.04 -9.09 -18.50
N ALA A 241 -12.06 -9.21 -19.36
CA ALA A 241 -12.12 -8.47 -20.62
C ALA A 241 -12.25 -6.97 -20.38
N PHE A 242 -13.09 -6.56 -19.44
CA PHE A 242 -13.19 -5.16 -18.99
C PHE A 242 -11.84 -4.65 -18.45
N ASN A 243 -11.15 -5.45 -17.63
CA ASN A 243 -9.86 -5.06 -17.08
C ASN A 243 -8.80 -4.85 -18.17
N VAL A 244 -8.77 -5.66 -19.23
CA VAL A 244 -7.85 -5.46 -20.36
C VAL A 244 -8.06 -4.09 -21.00
N LEU A 245 -9.32 -3.71 -21.27
CA LEU A 245 -9.65 -2.39 -21.82
C LEU A 245 -9.26 -1.26 -20.84
N LYS A 246 -9.54 -1.43 -19.55
CA LYS A 246 -9.12 -0.51 -18.48
C LYS A 246 -7.60 -0.30 -18.47
N LEU A 247 -6.82 -1.38 -18.54
CA LEU A 247 -5.36 -1.32 -18.50
C LEU A 247 -4.78 -0.64 -19.75
N ILE A 248 -5.36 -0.86 -20.93
CA ILE A 248 -4.95 -0.17 -22.17
C ILE A 248 -5.18 1.34 -22.02
N GLY A 249 -6.37 1.75 -21.57
CA GLY A 249 -6.66 3.17 -21.34
C GLY A 249 -5.72 3.82 -20.32
N LEU A 250 -5.49 3.14 -19.20
CA LEU A 250 -4.56 3.61 -18.16
C LEU A 250 -3.11 3.69 -18.64
N MET A 251 -2.67 2.78 -19.52
CA MET A 251 -1.32 2.82 -20.10
C MET A 251 -1.10 4.12 -20.90
N TYR A 252 -2.03 4.46 -21.79
CA TYR A 252 -1.93 5.69 -22.59
C TYR A 252 -2.01 6.94 -21.72
N LEU A 253 -2.94 6.99 -20.75
CA LEU A 253 -3.06 8.12 -19.85
C LEU A 253 -1.81 8.31 -18.98
N ARG A 254 -1.28 7.24 -18.40
CA ARG A 254 -0.04 7.29 -17.60
C ARG A 254 1.15 7.68 -18.47
N SER A 255 1.26 7.16 -19.68
CA SER A 255 2.33 7.54 -20.61
C SER A 255 2.27 9.02 -20.94
N TRP A 256 1.08 9.56 -21.20
CA TRP A 256 0.91 11.00 -21.43
C TRP A 256 1.32 11.82 -20.20
N ALA A 257 0.80 11.49 -19.01
CA ALA A 257 1.09 12.23 -17.78
C ALA A 257 2.59 12.23 -17.44
N VAL A 258 3.28 11.11 -17.65
CA VAL A 258 4.74 11.01 -17.43
C VAL A 258 5.52 11.90 -18.40
N LEU A 259 5.13 11.96 -19.66
CA LEU A 259 5.81 12.78 -20.66
C LEU A 259 5.57 14.28 -20.47
N THR A 260 4.44 14.68 -19.88
CA THR A 260 4.07 16.10 -19.73
C THR A 260 4.45 16.72 -18.39
N CYS A 261 4.38 15.95 -17.30
CA CYS A 261 4.40 16.49 -15.93
C CYS A 261 5.55 16.01 -15.05
N ASN A 262 6.21 14.90 -15.41
CA ASN A 262 7.19 14.24 -14.55
C ASN A 262 8.61 14.41 -15.06
N VAL A 263 9.55 14.60 -14.14
CA VAL A 263 10.99 14.63 -14.43
C VAL A 263 11.54 13.20 -14.34
N PRO A 264 12.47 12.79 -15.24
CA PRO A 264 13.08 11.47 -15.15
C PRO A 264 13.85 11.30 -13.84
N HIS A 265 13.66 10.15 -13.19
CA HIS A 265 14.36 9.83 -11.94
C HIS A 265 15.88 9.77 -12.18
N GLN A 266 16.65 10.49 -11.33
CA GLN A 266 18.10 10.69 -11.51
C GLN A 266 18.94 9.40 -11.45
N GLN A 267 18.40 8.30 -10.89
CA GLN A 267 19.09 7.02 -10.80
C GLN A 267 18.38 5.93 -11.61
N VAL A 268 18.98 5.52 -12.73
CA VAL A 268 18.46 4.42 -13.55
C VAL A 268 18.68 3.10 -12.80
N PHE A 269 17.70 2.66 -12.00
CA PHE A 269 17.76 1.33 -11.39
C PHE A 269 17.77 0.29 -12.50
N ARG A 270 18.83 -0.51 -12.56
CA ARG A 270 18.99 -1.56 -13.57
C ARG A 270 17.88 -2.60 -13.40
N ALA A 271 16.89 -2.58 -14.30
CA ALA A 271 15.65 -3.38 -14.23
C ALA A 271 15.85 -4.91 -14.14
N SER A 272 16.99 -5.42 -14.59
CA SER A 272 17.26 -6.86 -14.71
C SER A 272 17.22 -7.63 -13.37
N ARG A 273 17.57 -7.00 -12.23
CA ARG A 273 17.55 -7.70 -10.92
C ARG A 273 16.21 -7.56 -10.18
N SER A 274 15.40 -6.56 -10.51
CA SER A 274 14.10 -6.29 -9.86
C SER A 274 12.93 -7.05 -10.47
N ASN A 275 13.07 -7.57 -11.70
CA ASN A 275 11.97 -8.28 -12.37
C ASN A 275 11.51 -9.51 -11.57
N ASN A 276 12.45 -10.26 -10.97
CA ASN A 276 12.13 -11.41 -10.12
C ASN A 276 11.37 -11.01 -8.85
N PHE A 277 11.62 -9.81 -8.30
CA PHE A 277 10.94 -9.33 -7.11
C PHE A 277 9.45 -9.07 -7.40
N TYR A 278 9.16 -8.32 -8.47
CA TYR A 278 7.76 -8.03 -8.85
C TYR A 278 7.02 -9.29 -9.31
N LEU A 279 7.69 -10.21 -10.02
CA LEU A 279 7.08 -11.48 -10.43
C LEU A 279 6.78 -12.39 -9.23
N ALA A 280 7.68 -12.47 -8.25
CA ALA A 280 7.42 -13.20 -7.00
C ALA A 280 6.26 -12.58 -6.20
N MET A 281 6.20 -11.26 -6.14
CA MET A 281 5.11 -10.52 -5.49
C MET A 281 3.76 -10.76 -6.18
N LEU A 282 3.73 -10.76 -7.51
CA LEU A 282 2.56 -11.10 -8.31
C LEU A 282 2.09 -12.53 -8.06
N LEU A 283 3.02 -13.49 -8.04
CA LEU A 283 2.72 -14.90 -7.75
C LEU A 283 2.18 -15.08 -6.33
N PHE A 284 2.75 -14.38 -5.36
CA PHE A 284 2.27 -14.38 -3.98
C PHE A 284 0.85 -13.81 -3.87
N MET A 285 0.58 -12.69 -4.54
CA MET A 285 -0.76 -12.10 -4.63
C MET A 285 -1.75 -13.05 -5.31
N LEU A 286 -1.34 -13.73 -6.39
CA LEU A 286 -2.16 -14.73 -7.04
C LEU A 286 -2.54 -15.85 -6.07
N PHE A 287 -1.57 -16.41 -5.35
CA PHE A 287 -1.82 -17.45 -4.36
C PHE A 287 -2.82 -17.00 -3.30
N LEU A 288 -2.64 -15.80 -2.73
CA LEU A 288 -3.54 -15.27 -1.70
C LEU A 288 -4.95 -14.98 -2.23
N CYS A 289 -5.09 -14.50 -3.46
CA CYS A 289 -6.40 -14.24 -4.09
C CYS A 289 -7.17 -15.54 -4.39
N MET A 290 -6.47 -16.66 -4.60
CA MET A 290 -7.11 -17.96 -4.84
C MET A 290 -7.70 -18.58 -3.56
N LEU A 291 -7.15 -18.27 -2.38
CA LEU A 291 -7.66 -18.79 -1.10
C LEU A 291 -9.16 -18.53 -0.86
N PRO A 292 -9.68 -17.29 -0.97
CA PRO A 292 -11.10 -17.04 -0.78
C PRO A 292 -11.96 -17.60 -1.92
N THR A 293 -11.46 -17.63 -3.15
CA THR A 293 -12.15 -18.26 -4.28
C THR A 293 -12.33 -19.75 -4.02
N ILE A 294 -11.27 -20.44 -3.57
CA ILE A 294 -11.32 -21.85 -3.17
C ILE A 294 -12.27 -22.04 -1.98
N PHE A 295 -12.21 -21.18 -0.97
CA PHE A 295 -13.12 -21.23 0.17
C PHE A 295 -14.58 -21.09 -0.27
N ALA A 296 -14.88 -20.13 -1.16
CA ALA A 296 -16.21 -19.92 -1.70
C ALA A 296 -16.70 -21.14 -2.51
N ILE A 297 -15.85 -21.74 -3.34
CA ILE A 297 -16.16 -22.97 -4.09
C ILE A 297 -16.52 -24.13 -3.14
N VAL A 298 -15.80 -24.28 -2.02
CA VAL A 298 -16.04 -25.37 -1.07
C VAL A 298 -17.28 -25.14 -0.23
N ARG A 299 -17.56 -23.89 0.16
CA ARG A 299 -18.63 -23.57 1.11
C ARG A 299 -19.99 -23.39 0.45
N TYR A 300 -20.06 -22.78 -0.73
CA TYR A 300 -21.33 -22.44 -1.39
C TYR A 300 -21.81 -23.54 -2.34
N ARG A 301 -23.12 -23.76 -2.34
CA ARG A 301 -23.80 -24.64 -3.32
C ARG A 301 -23.92 -23.89 -4.65
N PRO A 302 -23.47 -24.46 -5.78
CA PRO A 302 -23.65 -23.83 -7.08
C PRO A 302 -25.14 -23.74 -7.43
N SER A 303 -25.51 -22.71 -8.20
CA SER A 303 -26.86 -22.59 -8.77
C SER A 303 -27.10 -23.74 -9.77
N GLN A 304 -28.29 -24.34 -9.75
CA GLN A 304 -28.57 -25.56 -10.52
C GLN A 304 -28.66 -25.34 -12.04
N HIS A 305 -28.95 -24.11 -12.50
CA HIS A 305 -29.33 -23.85 -13.89
C HIS A 305 -28.47 -22.81 -14.61
N CYS A 306 -27.56 -22.09 -13.93
CA CYS A 306 -26.76 -21.04 -14.57
C CYS A 306 -25.32 -20.99 -14.04
N GLY A 307 -24.35 -21.00 -14.97
CA GLY A 307 -22.93 -20.77 -14.71
C GLY A 307 -22.01 -21.71 -15.52
N PRO A 308 -20.87 -21.21 -16.04
CA PRO A 308 -19.94 -21.99 -16.88
C PRO A 308 -19.30 -23.21 -16.15
N PHE A 309 -19.37 -23.24 -14.81
CA PHE A 309 -18.83 -24.31 -13.96
C PHE A 309 -19.90 -25.15 -13.26
N SER A 310 -21.18 -24.99 -13.60
CA SER A 310 -22.30 -25.72 -12.97
C SER A 310 -22.07 -27.25 -13.00
N MET A 311 -21.59 -27.80 -14.12
CA MET A 311 -21.30 -29.23 -14.26
C MET A 311 -20.06 -29.71 -13.49
N LEU A 312 -18.96 -28.96 -13.50
CA LEU A 312 -17.69 -29.39 -12.89
C LEU A 312 -17.75 -29.38 -11.35
N ILE A 313 -18.41 -28.37 -10.78
CA ILE A 313 -18.59 -28.23 -9.33
C ILE A 313 -19.62 -29.25 -8.82
N TYR A 314 -20.66 -29.57 -9.61
CA TYR A 314 -21.59 -30.66 -9.30
C TYR A 314 -20.86 -32.01 -9.20
N TYR A 315 -19.94 -32.30 -10.13
CA TYR A 315 -19.12 -33.52 -10.08
C TYR A 315 -18.24 -33.59 -8.84
N LEU A 316 -17.50 -32.53 -8.51
CA LEU A 316 -16.66 -32.49 -7.30
C LEU A 316 -17.49 -32.62 -6.01
N GLN A 317 -18.66 -32.00 -5.95
CA GLN A 317 -19.54 -32.08 -4.79
C GLN A 317 -20.28 -33.43 -4.69
N ALA A 318 -20.56 -34.08 -5.82
CA ALA A 318 -21.06 -35.45 -5.88
C ALA A 318 -20.00 -36.44 -5.40
N ILE A 319 -18.73 -36.26 -5.81
CA ILE A 319 -17.59 -37.07 -5.34
C ILE A 319 -17.37 -36.87 -3.83
N ALA A 320 -17.38 -35.63 -3.34
CA ALA A 320 -17.24 -35.36 -1.90
C ALA A 320 -18.40 -35.97 -1.08
N ARG A 321 -19.64 -35.95 -1.61
CA ARG A 321 -20.79 -36.61 -0.99
C ARG A 321 -20.65 -38.14 -1.00
N SER A 322 -20.19 -38.72 -2.11
CA SER A 322 -19.99 -40.18 -2.21
C SER A 322 -18.91 -40.63 -1.23
N LEU A 323 -17.78 -39.93 -1.17
CA LEU A 323 -16.71 -40.18 -0.20
C LEU A 323 -17.20 -40.09 1.24
N LYS A 324 -18.00 -39.07 1.60
CA LYS A 324 -18.54 -38.92 2.95
C LYS A 324 -19.54 -40.03 3.30
N PHE A 325 -20.35 -40.46 2.34
CA PHE A 325 -21.27 -41.58 2.49
C PHE A 325 -20.52 -42.91 2.69
N THR A 326 -19.51 -43.18 1.85
CA THR A 326 -18.65 -44.37 1.97
C THR A 326 -17.92 -44.42 3.31
N ASN A 327 -17.42 -43.28 3.80
CA ASN A 327 -16.72 -43.19 5.09
C ASN A 327 -17.66 -43.49 6.26
N ASN A 328 -18.91 -43.01 6.21
CA ASN A 328 -19.92 -43.32 7.22
C ASN A 328 -20.35 -44.80 7.18
N GLN A 329 -20.48 -45.38 5.98
CA GLN A 329 -20.76 -46.82 5.85
C GLN A 329 -19.63 -47.67 6.42
N LEU A 330 -18.37 -47.33 6.12
CA LEU A 330 -17.18 -47.98 6.68
C LEU A 330 -17.14 -47.89 8.21
N ARG A 331 -17.50 -46.74 8.79
CA ARG A 331 -17.60 -46.60 10.24
C ARG A 331 -18.67 -47.50 10.86
N MET A 332 -19.84 -47.62 10.23
CA MET A 332 -20.88 -48.53 10.73
C MET A 332 -20.45 -50.00 10.64
N GLN A 333 -19.80 -50.39 9.54
CA GLN A 333 -19.26 -51.74 9.35
C GLN A 333 -18.16 -52.09 10.38
N LEU A 334 -17.27 -51.15 10.68
CA LEU A 334 -16.23 -51.34 11.70
C LEU A 334 -16.82 -51.48 13.12
N GLN A 335 -17.89 -50.74 13.43
CA GLN A 335 -18.57 -50.84 14.73
C GLN A 335 -19.33 -52.16 14.90
N THR A 336 -19.79 -52.78 13.81
CA THR A 336 -20.45 -54.10 13.85
C THR A 336 -19.48 -55.28 13.95
N VAL A 337 -18.19 -55.08 13.63
CA VAL A 337 -17.15 -56.13 13.69
C VAL A 337 -16.41 -56.13 15.03
N SER A 338 -16.55 -55.07 15.83
CA SER A 338 -15.92 -54.96 17.16
C SER A 338 -16.74 -55.55 18.32
N PHE A 339 -17.64 -56.50 18.05
CA PHE A 339 -18.40 -57.27 19.06
C PHE A 339 -18.13 -58.75 18.95
#